data_AF-A0A6A3BVR7-F1
#
_entry.id   AF-A0A6A3BVR7-F1
#
_cell.length_a   1.000
_cell.length_b   1.000
_cell.length_c   1.000
_cell.angle_alpha   90.00
_cell.angle_beta   90.00
_cell.angle_gamma   90.00
#
_symmetry.space_group_name_H-M   'P 1'
#
loop_
_entity.id
_entity.type
_entity.pdbx_description
1 polymer ?
#
loop_
_entity_poly.entity_id
_entity_poly.type
_entity_poly.pdbx_seq_one_letter_code
_entity_poly.pdbx_strand_id
1 'polypeptide(L)'
;MASIPSHALRHFTLTRPWLRKIRCTTSLASSSEEPHQILPHNTDTAAKNSNNSKSQAFFPKKNQILELECESLAFKGKGVCKVADSGFVCCVTMHFLENVSLAVLVDVLSVNIQVTKLKTLSPHWDFVDAPCEYASYCGGCKTQNLSYEAQLRAKEQQVRELVIHVGKFSDKNPDFSHIMKPIVPCDTQFHYRNKSSGSYGDFCHLLSFGKYSIVLDMDMRTGLPELMVNFVTSSYKPEMLKPLVEKISTIPEVAEVLYKLIEDCAGLRGDSSEIVLDLFCGTGTIGLTLAKIVAQAVADANKNAKLNGINNTTFVQGDLNKIDENFGKHFPKPDIVISDPNRPGMHMKLIKFLLKLKAPKIVYVSCNPATCARDIDYLCHVVEQKIKGCYKLKSIQPVDMFPHTPHIECVCLLELC
;
A
#
# COMPACT_ATOMS: atom_id res chain seq x y z
N MET A 1 27.13 -38.56 21.12
CA MET A 1 26.11 -39.62 21.00
C MET A 1 24.89 -39.13 21.77
N ALA A 2 23.66 -39.01 21.26
CA ALA A 2 23.09 -39.15 19.91
C ALA A 2 22.00 -38.04 19.80
N SER A 3 21.77 -37.26 18.74
CA SER A 3 21.43 -37.57 17.34
C SER A 3 20.17 -38.43 17.16
N ILE A 4 19.01 -37.80 16.90
CA ILE A 4 18.12 -38.03 15.72
C ILE A 4 16.93 -37.04 15.74
N PRO A 5 16.36 -36.62 14.58
CA PRO A 5 15.51 -35.42 14.48
C PRO A 5 14.03 -35.70 14.16
N SER A 6 13.20 -34.65 14.12
CA SER A 6 11.86 -34.69 13.52
C SER A 6 11.69 -33.62 12.43
N HIS A 7 11.83 -34.03 11.16
CA HIS A 7 11.40 -33.21 10.03
C HIS A 7 9.87 -33.18 9.94
N ALA A 8 9.28 -31.99 9.85
CA ALA A 8 7.85 -31.80 9.59
C ALA A 8 7.63 -31.18 8.20
N LEU A 9 7.61 -32.02 7.16
CA LEU A 9 7.17 -31.64 5.82
C LEU A 9 5.64 -31.48 5.80
N ARG A 10 5.13 -30.24 5.71
CA ARG A 10 3.71 -29.99 5.41
C ARG A 10 3.49 -29.84 3.90
N HIS A 11 3.03 -30.92 3.28
CA HIS A 11 2.62 -30.96 1.88
C HIS A 11 1.20 -30.38 1.72
N PHE A 12 1.08 -29.15 1.21
CA PHE A 12 -0.22 -28.52 0.94
C PHE A 12 -0.75 -28.87 -0.46
N THR A 13 -1.67 -29.84 -0.54
CA THR A 13 -2.46 -30.09 -1.76
C THR A 13 -3.54 -29.01 -1.95
N LEU A 14 -3.33 -28.12 -2.92
CA LEU A 14 -4.32 -27.13 -3.36
C LEU A 14 -5.41 -27.77 -4.26
N THR A 15 -6.38 -28.47 -3.66
CA THR A 15 -7.60 -28.91 -4.36
C THR A 15 -8.74 -27.90 -4.13
N ARG A 16 -8.93 -26.96 -5.06
CA ARG A 16 -10.00 -25.94 -5.05
C ARG A 16 -11.36 -26.57 -5.42
N PRO A 17 -12.39 -26.63 -4.55
CA PRO A 17 -13.63 -27.37 -4.87
C PRO A 17 -14.68 -26.63 -5.70
N TRP A 18 -14.56 -25.31 -5.92
CA TRP A 18 -15.65 -24.49 -6.48
C TRP A 18 -15.37 -23.90 -7.87
N LEU A 19 -15.23 -24.78 -8.87
CA LEU A 19 -15.14 -24.37 -10.27
C LEU A 19 -15.84 -25.39 -11.18
N ARG A 20 -17.19 -25.36 -11.23
CA ARG A 20 -17.97 -25.95 -12.34
C ARG A 20 -19.45 -25.53 -12.38
N LYS A 21 -19.83 -24.99 -13.53
CA LYS A 21 -21.17 -24.87 -14.18
C LYS A 21 -21.74 -23.45 -14.33
N ILE A 22 -21.11 -22.67 -15.22
CA ILE A 22 -21.87 -21.75 -16.07
C ILE A 22 -22.30 -22.55 -17.30
N ARG A 23 -23.61 -22.78 -17.47
CA ARG A 23 -24.16 -23.30 -18.74
C ARG A 23 -24.46 -22.12 -19.65
N CYS A 24 -23.84 -22.10 -20.82
CA CYS A 24 -24.26 -21.25 -21.92
C CYS A 24 -25.45 -21.93 -22.63
N THR A 25 -26.52 -21.19 -22.92
CA THR A 25 -27.65 -21.68 -23.72
C THR A 25 -28.07 -20.62 -24.73
N THR A 26 -27.89 -20.95 -26.01
CA THR A 26 -28.31 -20.18 -27.18
C THR A 26 -29.54 -20.81 -27.84
N SER A 27 -30.62 -20.04 -28.00
CA SER A 27 -31.70 -20.27 -28.98
C SER A 27 -32.58 -19.01 -29.00
N LEU A 28 -32.72 -18.24 -30.08
CA LEU A 28 -33.45 -18.51 -31.34
C LEU A 28 -34.93 -18.86 -31.13
N ALA A 29 -35.78 -18.19 -31.91
CA ALA A 29 -37.22 -18.05 -31.69
C ALA A 29 -38.07 -18.99 -32.58
N SER A 30 -39.31 -19.25 -32.15
CA SER A 30 -40.45 -19.56 -33.02
C SER A 30 -41.79 -19.42 -32.29
N SER A 31 -42.87 -19.33 -33.07
CA SER A 31 -44.24 -18.95 -32.71
C SER A 31 -45.24 -20.12 -32.74
N SER A 32 -46.35 -20.05 -32.00
CA SER A 32 -47.71 -20.53 -32.39
C SER A 32 -48.75 -20.31 -31.26
N GLU A 33 -50.02 -20.63 -31.53
CA GLU A 33 -51.22 -19.93 -31.00
C GLU A 33 -52.06 -20.71 -29.93
N GLU A 34 -53.05 -19.97 -29.42
CA GLU A 34 -54.20 -20.19 -28.49
C GLU A 34 -55.18 -21.37 -28.79
N PRO A 35 -56.38 -21.55 -28.12
CA PRO A 35 -56.94 -21.09 -26.81
C PRO A 35 -57.83 -22.14 -26.03
N HIS A 36 -58.63 -21.66 -25.04
CA HIS A 36 -59.87 -22.20 -24.38
C HIS A 36 -59.72 -22.73 -22.93
N GLN A 37 -60.64 -22.55 -21.95
CA GLN A 37 -61.92 -21.79 -21.73
C GLN A 37 -62.12 -21.62 -20.18
N ILE A 38 -62.46 -20.45 -19.59
CA ILE A 38 -63.83 -19.92 -19.27
C ILE A 38 -64.61 -20.80 -18.25
N LEU A 39 -65.22 -20.38 -17.11
CA LEU A 39 -65.51 -19.14 -16.33
C LEU A 39 -66.06 -19.57 -14.90
N PRO A 40 -66.69 -18.78 -13.96
CA PRO A 40 -66.64 -17.34 -13.56
C PRO A 40 -66.66 -17.03 -12.01
N HIS A 41 -66.60 -15.71 -11.70
CA HIS A 41 -67.06 -14.93 -10.52
C HIS A 41 -66.02 -14.60 -9.40
N ASN A 42 -65.99 -13.40 -8.80
CA ASN A 42 -66.89 -12.22 -8.94
C ASN A 42 -66.13 -10.87 -8.90
N THR A 43 -66.85 -9.80 -9.23
CA THR A 43 -66.34 -8.43 -9.45
C THR A 43 -65.91 -7.68 -8.18
N ASP A 44 -64.89 -6.83 -8.32
CA ASP A 44 -64.94 -5.48 -7.74
C ASP A 44 -64.18 -4.46 -8.62
N THR A 45 -64.75 -3.27 -8.79
CA THR A 45 -64.27 -2.24 -9.71
C THR A 45 -63.44 -1.17 -9.01
N ALA A 46 -62.20 -0.96 -9.43
CA ALA A 46 -61.43 0.26 -9.13
C ALA A 46 -60.57 0.68 -10.33
N ALA A 47 -60.50 1.98 -10.60
CA ALA A 47 -59.96 2.52 -11.84
C ALA A 47 -58.44 2.34 -12.00
N LYS A 48 -58.00 2.05 -13.24
CA LYS A 48 -56.59 2.06 -13.62
C LYS A 48 -56.05 3.50 -13.67
N ASN A 49 -55.39 3.95 -12.60
CA ASN A 49 -54.44 5.07 -12.69
C ASN A 49 -53.08 4.53 -13.13
N SER A 50 -52.75 4.68 -14.41
CA SER A 50 -51.45 4.35 -14.98
C SER A 50 -50.41 5.41 -14.59
N ASN A 51 -49.94 5.39 -13.35
CA ASN A 51 -48.81 6.22 -12.91
C ASN A 51 -47.50 5.68 -13.47
N ASN A 52 -47.11 6.27 -14.60
CA ASN A 52 -45.84 6.05 -15.28
C ASN A 52 -44.70 6.71 -14.47
N SER A 53 -44.29 6.09 -13.37
CA SER A 53 -43.23 6.61 -12.50
C SER A 53 -41.86 6.42 -13.15
N LYS A 54 -41.38 7.45 -13.86
CA LYS A 54 -39.95 7.60 -14.14
C LYS A 54 -39.19 7.51 -12.81
N SER A 55 -38.24 6.58 -12.70
CA SER A 55 -37.42 6.43 -11.50
C SER A 55 -36.63 7.72 -11.26
N GLN A 56 -37.04 8.50 -10.26
CA GLN A 56 -36.37 9.73 -9.90
C GLN A 56 -34.99 9.38 -9.33
N ALA A 57 -33.91 9.93 -9.91
CA ALA A 57 -32.56 9.66 -9.45
C ALA A 57 -32.41 10.05 -7.97
N PHE A 58 -32.04 9.08 -7.12
CA PHE A 58 -31.87 9.30 -5.69
C PHE A 58 -30.64 10.17 -5.42
N PHE A 59 -30.85 11.31 -4.75
CA PHE A 59 -29.79 12.17 -4.25
C PHE A 59 -30.04 12.48 -2.77
N PRO A 60 -29.06 12.25 -1.88
CA PRO A 60 -29.25 12.43 -0.45
C PRO A 60 -29.20 13.91 -0.04
N LYS A 61 -29.90 14.23 1.05
CA LYS A 61 -29.95 15.58 1.64
C LYS A 61 -28.92 15.72 2.77
N LYS A 62 -28.47 16.96 3.04
CA LYS A 62 -27.65 17.25 4.22
C LYS A 62 -28.39 16.85 5.51
N ASN A 63 -27.64 16.34 6.48
CA ASN A 63 -28.10 15.76 7.75
C ASN A 63 -29.01 14.53 7.61
N GLN A 64 -29.15 13.94 6.42
CA GLN A 64 -29.83 12.67 6.24
C GLN A 64 -28.96 11.53 6.78
N ILE A 65 -29.58 10.55 7.43
CA ILE A 65 -28.96 9.26 7.72
C ILE A 65 -29.19 8.34 6.52
N LEU A 66 -28.13 7.69 6.04
CA LEU A 66 -28.17 6.70 4.96
C LEU A 66 -27.67 5.36 5.47
N GLU A 67 -28.28 4.29 4.97
CA GLU A 67 -27.68 2.96 5.01
C GLU A 67 -26.87 2.74 3.72
N LEU A 68 -25.63 2.30 3.88
CA LEU A 68 -24.66 2.14 2.82
C LEU A 68 -24.07 0.73 2.83
N GLU A 69 -24.00 0.10 1.67
CA GLU A 69 -23.31 -1.16 1.43
C GLU A 69 -21.96 -0.87 0.74
N CYS A 70 -20.86 -1.27 1.37
CA CYS A 70 -19.53 -1.18 0.79
C CYS A 70 -19.33 -2.32 -0.21
N GLU A 71 -19.16 -2.02 -1.49
CA GLU A 71 -18.96 -3.05 -2.53
C GLU A 71 -17.49 -3.32 -2.83
N SER A 72 -16.62 -2.31 -2.66
CA SER A 72 -15.21 -2.39 -3.08
C SER A 72 -14.35 -1.34 -2.39
N LEU A 73 -13.04 -1.44 -2.58
CA LEU A 73 -12.05 -0.52 -2.04
C LEU A 73 -11.40 0.36 -3.11
N ALA A 74 -11.56 1.67 -2.97
CA ALA A 74 -10.77 2.65 -3.71
C ALA A 74 -9.39 2.88 -3.06
N PHE A 75 -8.49 3.47 -3.85
CA PHE A 75 -7.11 3.79 -3.47
C PHE A 75 -7.00 4.51 -2.11
N LYS A 76 -5.97 4.14 -1.33
CA LYS A 76 -5.79 4.48 0.10
C LYS A 76 -6.88 3.90 1.03
N GLY A 77 -7.56 2.83 0.62
CA GLY A 77 -8.52 2.14 1.48
C GLY A 77 -9.76 2.96 1.78
N LYS A 78 -10.33 3.64 0.78
CA LYS A 78 -11.65 4.28 0.90
C LYS A 78 -12.72 3.29 0.46
N GLY A 79 -13.69 2.98 1.31
CA GLY A 79 -14.84 2.16 0.90
C GLY A 79 -15.65 2.86 -0.20
N VAL A 80 -15.85 2.18 -1.33
CA VAL A 80 -16.81 2.59 -2.37
C VAL A 80 -18.14 1.96 -2.00
N CYS A 81 -19.09 2.79 -1.61
CA CYS A 81 -20.36 2.35 -1.06
C CYS A 81 -21.53 2.81 -1.92
N LYS A 82 -22.62 2.05 -1.92
CA LYS A 82 -23.89 2.40 -2.53
C LYS A 82 -25.01 2.45 -1.48
N VAL A 83 -26.06 3.23 -1.75
CA VAL A 83 -27.34 3.06 -1.05
C VAL A 83 -28.09 1.93 -1.77
N ALA A 84 -28.53 0.92 -1.02
CA ALA A 84 -29.27 -0.23 -1.56
C ALA A 84 -30.50 0.21 -2.39
N ASP A 85 -30.82 -0.57 -3.42
CA ASP A 85 -31.90 -0.30 -4.39
C ASP A 85 -31.87 1.10 -5.05
N SER A 86 -30.70 1.75 -5.06
CA SER A 86 -30.50 3.06 -5.69
C SER A 86 -29.31 3.07 -6.65
N GLY A 87 -29.30 4.03 -7.57
CA GLY A 87 -28.14 4.31 -8.43
C GLY A 87 -27.05 5.16 -7.76
N PHE A 88 -27.15 5.45 -6.46
CA PHE A 88 -26.26 6.40 -5.78
C PHE A 88 -25.02 5.71 -5.22
N VAL A 89 -23.83 6.25 -5.57
CA VAL A 89 -22.52 5.76 -5.15
C VAL A 89 -21.75 6.89 -4.44
N CYS A 90 -21.08 6.60 -3.33
CA CYS A 90 -20.19 7.53 -2.65
C CYS A 90 -18.92 6.85 -2.11
N CYS A 91 -17.87 7.65 -1.89
CA CYS A 91 -16.62 7.19 -1.29
C CYS A 91 -16.57 7.54 0.20
N VAL A 92 -16.71 6.54 1.06
CA VAL A 92 -16.59 6.70 2.52
C VAL A 92 -15.10 6.72 2.88
N THR A 93 -14.66 7.77 3.59
CA THR A 93 -13.25 7.89 4.03
C THR A 93 -13.02 7.10 5.31
N MET A 94 -13.26 5.80 5.24
CA MET A 94 -13.04 4.80 6.28
C MET A 94 -12.59 3.50 5.61
N HIS A 95 -11.73 2.75 6.30
CA HIS A 95 -11.00 1.61 5.73
C HIS A 95 -11.78 0.32 5.99
N PHE A 96 -12.77 0.07 5.14
CA PHE A 96 -13.62 -1.13 5.18
C PHE A 96 -13.37 -1.98 3.95
N LEU A 97 -13.50 -3.30 4.09
CA LEU A 97 -13.60 -4.18 2.94
C LEU A 97 -14.98 -4.06 2.29
N GLU A 98 -15.14 -4.76 1.16
CA GLU A 98 -16.44 -5.13 0.57
C GLU A 98 -17.40 -5.76 1.60
N ASN A 99 -18.69 -5.91 1.27
CA ASN A 99 -19.70 -6.59 2.08
C ASN A 99 -19.86 -6.06 3.52
N VAL A 100 -19.69 -4.74 3.73
CA VAL A 100 -19.93 -4.06 5.03
C VAL A 100 -21.12 -3.11 4.91
N SER A 101 -22.12 -3.27 5.78
CA SER A 101 -23.29 -2.38 5.86
C SER A 101 -23.09 -1.33 6.96
N LEU A 102 -23.34 -0.05 6.66
CA LEU A 102 -23.03 1.10 7.52
C LEU A 102 -24.22 2.06 7.62
N ALA A 103 -24.47 2.61 8.82
CA ALA A 103 -25.26 3.83 8.96
C ALA A 103 -24.32 5.04 8.96
N VAL A 104 -24.60 6.03 8.12
CA VAL A 104 -23.78 7.25 7.97
C VAL A 104 -24.64 8.52 7.99
N LEU A 105 -24.08 9.64 8.45
CA LEU A 105 -24.66 10.98 8.36
C LEU A 105 -24.08 11.73 7.16
N VAL A 106 -24.92 12.45 6.41
CA VAL A 106 -24.50 13.26 5.25
C VAL A 106 -24.14 14.69 5.69
N ASP A 107 -22.86 15.05 5.63
CA ASP A 107 -22.36 16.29 6.25
C ASP A 107 -22.45 17.52 5.35
N VAL A 108 -21.93 17.44 4.11
CA VAL A 108 -21.80 18.58 3.19
C VAL A 108 -22.00 18.16 1.73
N LEU A 109 -22.77 18.97 1.01
CA LEU A 109 -22.97 18.95 -0.45
C LEU A 109 -22.41 20.25 -1.03
N SER A 110 -21.34 20.19 -1.81
CA SER A 110 -20.89 21.32 -2.63
C SER A 110 -20.17 20.88 -3.92
N VAL A 111 -19.28 19.88 -3.83
CA VAL A 111 -18.64 19.25 -5.00
C VAL A 111 -18.53 17.72 -4.87
N ASN A 112 -18.28 17.21 -3.66
CA ASN A 112 -18.31 15.78 -3.34
C ASN A 112 -19.12 15.58 -2.06
N ILE A 113 -20.00 14.58 -2.01
CA ILE A 113 -20.75 14.22 -0.81
C ILE A 113 -19.81 13.58 0.20
N GLN A 114 -19.67 14.22 1.35
CA GLN A 114 -18.96 13.66 2.50
C GLN A 114 -19.96 13.05 3.48
N VAL A 115 -19.61 11.90 4.04
CA VAL A 115 -20.40 11.20 5.04
C VAL A 115 -19.55 10.79 6.23
N THR A 116 -20.10 10.97 7.43
CA THR A 116 -19.52 10.52 8.70
C THR A 116 -20.17 9.22 9.13
N LYS A 117 -19.37 8.20 9.46
CA LYS A 117 -19.90 6.92 9.97
C LYS A 117 -20.51 7.11 11.36
N LEU A 118 -21.76 6.66 11.51
CA LEU A 118 -22.44 6.57 12.80
C LEU A 118 -22.29 5.17 13.42
N LYS A 119 -22.56 4.11 12.63
CA LYS A 119 -22.58 2.73 13.14
C LYS A 119 -22.21 1.72 12.04
N THR A 120 -21.58 0.60 12.42
CA THR A 120 -21.58 -0.62 11.59
C THR A 120 -22.90 -1.35 11.80
N LEU A 121 -23.66 -1.61 10.74
CA LEU A 121 -24.89 -2.40 10.80
C LEU A 121 -24.58 -3.89 10.65
N SER A 122 -23.80 -4.24 9.63
CA SER A 122 -23.26 -5.58 9.41
C SER A 122 -21.73 -5.48 9.22
N PRO A 123 -20.91 -6.12 10.08
CA PRO A 123 -19.47 -6.12 9.93
C PRO A 123 -19.04 -7.06 8.78
N HIS A 124 -17.77 -6.95 8.37
CA HIS A 124 -17.18 -7.88 7.42
C HIS A 124 -17.11 -9.30 8.00
N TRP A 125 -17.07 -10.33 7.15
CA TRP A 125 -16.92 -11.72 7.61
C TRP A 125 -15.54 -12.01 8.22
N ASP A 126 -14.51 -11.26 7.85
CA ASP A 126 -13.19 -11.23 8.51
C ASP A 126 -13.09 -10.24 9.70
N PHE A 127 -14.21 -9.74 10.23
CA PHE A 127 -14.15 -8.81 11.37
C PHE A 127 -13.53 -9.49 12.60
N VAL A 128 -12.66 -8.76 13.29
CA VAL A 128 -12.10 -9.14 14.60
C VAL A 128 -12.19 -7.94 15.54
N ASP A 129 -12.24 -8.19 16.84
CA ASP A 129 -12.17 -7.12 17.83
C ASP A 129 -10.78 -6.46 17.80
N ALA A 130 -10.76 -5.12 17.73
CA ALA A 130 -9.51 -4.37 17.77
C ALA A 130 -8.98 -4.32 19.23
N PRO A 131 -7.77 -4.82 19.53
CA PRO A 131 -7.24 -4.85 20.89
C PRO A 131 -6.85 -3.46 21.45
N CYS A 132 -6.85 -2.41 20.62
CA CYS A 132 -6.60 -1.04 21.06
C CYS A 132 -7.93 -0.30 21.28
N GLU A 133 -8.18 0.12 22.53
CA GLU A 133 -9.34 0.93 22.91
C GLU A 133 -9.47 2.26 22.12
N TYR A 134 -8.34 2.78 21.62
CA TYR A 134 -8.27 4.00 20.82
C TYR A 134 -8.57 3.79 19.32
N ALA A 135 -8.68 2.55 18.83
CA ALA A 135 -8.71 2.24 17.39
C ALA A 135 -9.85 2.93 16.62
N SER A 136 -11.00 3.15 17.27
CA SER A 136 -12.20 3.74 16.66
C SER A 136 -12.05 5.23 16.30
N TYR A 137 -11.16 5.98 16.96
CA TYR A 137 -10.90 7.40 16.69
C TYR A 137 -9.43 7.70 16.34
N CYS A 138 -8.50 6.78 16.59
CA CYS A 138 -7.07 6.96 16.29
C CYS A 138 -6.81 7.12 14.78
N GLY A 139 -5.87 8.02 14.45
CA GLY A 139 -5.38 8.20 13.08
C GLY A 139 -4.50 7.05 12.55
N GLY A 140 -3.91 6.25 13.44
CA GLY A 140 -2.84 5.30 13.11
C GLY A 140 -3.30 3.95 12.57
N CYS A 141 -3.98 3.15 13.39
CA CYS A 141 -4.39 1.79 13.04
C CYS A 141 -5.81 1.82 12.45
N LYS A 142 -5.91 1.76 11.13
CA LYS A 142 -7.17 1.90 10.38
C LYS A 142 -7.89 0.60 10.06
N THR A 143 -7.19 -0.53 10.11
CA THR A 143 -7.72 -1.87 9.80
C THR A 143 -7.43 -2.86 10.92
N GLN A 144 -7.42 -2.40 12.18
CA GLN A 144 -7.17 -3.26 13.33
C GLN A 144 -8.38 -4.15 13.69
N ASN A 145 -9.57 -3.77 13.23
CA ASN A 145 -10.82 -4.50 13.38
C ASN A 145 -11.09 -5.51 12.24
N LEU A 146 -10.01 -6.02 11.63
CA LEU A 146 -10.03 -6.88 10.44
C LEU A 146 -8.91 -7.93 10.56
N SER A 147 -9.22 -9.20 10.26
CA SER A 147 -8.24 -10.30 10.30
C SER A 147 -6.98 -9.96 9.48
N TYR A 148 -5.82 -10.45 9.92
CA TYR A 148 -4.57 -10.07 9.29
C TYR A 148 -4.48 -10.59 7.85
N GLU A 149 -5.00 -11.79 7.62
CA GLU A 149 -5.11 -12.42 6.30
C GLU A 149 -5.97 -11.58 5.35
N ALA A 150 -7.02 -10.93 5.85
CA ALA A 150 -7.87 -10.06 5.04
C ALA A 150 -7.23 -8.70 4.74
N GLN A 151 -6.44 -8.16 5.69
CA GLN A 151 -5.59 -7.00 5.43
C GLN A 151 -4.58 -7.30 4.30
N LEU A 152 -3.92 -8.47 4.34
CA LEU A 152 -3.00 -8.91 3.30
C LEU A 152 -3.69 -9.08 1.94
N ARG A 153 -4.84 -9.78 1.88
CA ARG A 153 -5.63 -9.94 0.65
C ARG A 153 -5.99 -8.58 0.02
N ALA A 154 -6.47 -7.63 0.82
CA ALA A 154 -6.84 -6.30 0.34
C ALA A 154 -5.64 -5.49 -0.16
N LYS A 155 -4.48 -5.59 0.52
CA LYS A 155 -3.23 -4.94 0.09
C LYS A 155 -2.72 -5.53 -1.23
N GLU A 156 -2.65 -6.86 -1.35
CA GLU A 156 -2.23 -7.55 -2.57
C GLU A 156 -3.13 -7.20 -3.77
N GLN A 157 -4.46 -7.23 -3.57
CA GLN A 157 -5.42 -6.88 -4.61
C GLN A 157 -5.28 -5.42 -5.07
N GLN A 158 -5.07 -4.47 -4.15
CA GLN A 158 -4.83 -3.07 -4.50
C GLN A 158 -3.57 -2.90 -5.38
N VAL A 159 -2.48 -3.61 -5.06
CA VAL A 159 -1.25 -3.56 -5.88
C VAL A 159 -1.50 -4.21 -7.24
N ARG A 160 -2.18 -5.37 -7.29
CA ARG A 160 -2.56 -6.06 -8.53
C ARG A 160 -3.35 -5.14 -9.47
N GLU A 161 -4.39 -4.48 -8.97
CA GLU A 161 -5.23 -3.57 -9.76
C GLU A 161 -4.44 -2.37 -10.29
N LEU A 162 -3.55 -1.79 -9.48
CA LEU A 162 -2.72 -0.66 -9.90
C LEU A 162 -1.72 -1.09 -10.98
N VAL A 163 -1.07 -2.24 -10.85
CA VAL A 163 -0.16 -2.80 -11.87
C VAL A 163 -0.90 -3.05 -13.20
N ILE A 164 -2.14 -3.53 -13.16
CA ILE A 164 -2.95 -3.76 -14.36
C ILE A 164 -3.41 -2.44 -14.99
N HIS A 165 -4.11 -1.59 -14.23
CA HIS A 165 -4.83 -0.44 -14.78
C HIS A 165 -3.96 0.82 -14.94
N VAL A 166 -3.00 1.04 -14.03
CA VAL A 166 -2.04 2.15 -14.11
C VAL A 166 -0.76 1.69 -14.80
N GLY A 167 -0.20 0.56 -14.37
CA GLY A 167 1.05 -0.01 -14.93
C GLY A 167 0.93 -0.60 -16.34
N LYS A 168 -0.30 -0.79 -16.86
CA LYS A 168 -0.61 -1.34 -18.19
C LYS A 168 -0.17 -2.79 -18.42
N PHE A 169 0.13 -3.54 -17.36
CA PHE A 169 0.47 -4.96 -17.47
C PHE A 169 -0.81 -5.80 -17.60
N SER A 170 -0.93 -6.60 -18.66
CA SER A 170 -2.10 -7.47 -18.85
C SER A 170 -2.04 -8.69 -17.94
N ASP A 171 -3.11 -8.91 -17.18
CA ASP A 171 -3.33 -10.12 -16.37
C ASP A 171 -3.56 -11.39 -17.20
N LYS A 172 -3.83 -11.23 -18.51
CA LYS A 172 -3.92 -12.32 -19.50
C LYS A 172 -2.55 -12.81 -19.97
N ASN A 173 -1.47 -12.11 -19.63
CA ASN A 173 -0.11 -12.59 -19.90
C ASN A 173 0.20 -13.77 -18.97
N PRO A 174 0.60 -14.95 -19.48
CA PRO A 174 1.02 -16.09 -18.64
C PRO A 174 2.12 -15.73 -17.62
N ASP A 175 3.05 -14.84 -18.00
CA ASP A 175 4.12 -14.34 -17.12
C ASP A 175 3.59 -13.50 -15.94
N PHE A 176 2.34 -13.01 -15.97
CA PHE A 176 1.83 -12.07 -14.96
C PHE A 176 1.83 -12.67 -13.54
N SER A 177 1.61 -13.98 -13.40
CA SER A 177 1.70 -14.68 -12.12
C SER A 177 3.14 -14.85 -11.59
N HIS A 178 4.14 -14.76 -12.47
CA HIS A 178 5.56 -14.74 -12.09
C HIS A 178 6.03 -13.31 -11.79
N ILE A 179 5.44 -12.31 -12.45
CA ILE A 179 5.70 -10.90 -12.22
C ILE A 179 5.08 -10.45 -10.88
N MET A 180 3.79 -10.66 -10.67
CA MET A 180 3.08 -10.26 -9.45
C MET A 180 3.26 -11.33 -8.37
N LYS A 181 4.22 -11.12 -7.45
CA LYS A 181 4.49 -12.04 -6.35
C LYS A 181 3.46 -11.86 -5.20
N PRO A 182 3.16 -12.91 -4.40
CA PRO A 182 2.23 -12.80 -3.27
C PRO A 182 2.78 -11.90 -2.16
N ILE A 183 1.94 -11.13 -1.47
CA ILE A 183 2.39 -10.18 -0.44
C ILE A 183 3.19 -10.85 0.68
N VAL A 184 4.34 -10.26 1.03
CA VAL A 184 5.14 -10.70 2.18
C VAL A 184 4.50 -10.15 3.46
N PRO A 185 4.11 -11.01 4.41
CA PRO A 185 3.52 -10.60 5.67
C PRO A 185 4.56 -9.98 6.62
N CYS A 186 4.08 -9.29 7.66
CA CYS A 186 4.86 -8.93 8.82
C CYS A 186 4.70 -10.01 9.89
N ASP A 187 5.81 -10.61 10.33
CA ASP A 187 5.79 -11.62 11.39
C ASP A 187 5.32 -11.02 12.73
N THR A 188 5.70 -9.77 13.00
CA THR A 188 5.31 -9.03 14.21
C THR A 188 4.24 -7.98 13.88
N GLN A 189 2.97 -8.29 14.14
CA GLN A 189 1.83 -7.43 13.76
C GLN A 189 1.57 -6.27 14.74
N PHE A 190 2.03 -6.39 15.99
CA PHE A 190 1.83 -5.40 17.06
C PHE A 190 3.19 -4.97 17.63
N HIS A 191 3.26 -3.76 18.21
CA HIS A 191 4.50 -3.18 18.77
C HIS A 191 5.67 -3.00 17.78
N TYR A 192 5.44 -3.24 16.49
CA TYR A 192 6.44 -3.23 15.42
C TYR A 192 7.00 -1.84 15.01
N ARG A 193 6.69 -0.78 15.76
CA ARG A 193 6.95 0.60 15.32
C ARG A 193 8.00 1.30 16.18
N ASN A 194 9.25 1.31 15.71
CA ASN A 194 10.37 2.02 16.34
C ASN A 194 10.24 3.56 16.30
N LYS A 195 9.54 4.12 15.30
CA LYS A 195 9.36 5.58 15.17
C LYS A 195 7.90 6.00 15.20
N SER A 196 7.46 6.63 16.29
CA SER A 196 6.12 7.21 16.42
C SER A 196 6.17 8.74 16.36
N SER A 197 5.11 9.35 15.83
CA SER A 197 4.93 10.80 15.88
C SER A 197 3.50 11.13 16.26
N GLY A 198 3.35 12.02 17.22
CA GLY A 198 2.09 12.41 17.83
C GLY A 198 1.87 13.91 17.76
N SER A 199 0.62 14.31 17.93
CA SER A 199 0.24 15.68 18.29
C SER A 199 -0.56 15.58 19.58
N TYR A 200 -0.21 16.41 20.56
CA TYR A 200 -0.99 16.58 21.79
C TYR A 200 -1.64 17.96 21.76
N GLY A 201 -2.87 18.04 22.25
CA GLY A 201 -3.62 19.28 22.40
C GLY A 201 -4.67 19.08 23.47
N ASP A 202 -4.77 20.02 24.40
CA ASP A 202 -5.75 19.96 25.47
C ASP A 202 -7.16 20.17 24.91
N PHE A 203 -8.13 19.43 25.44
CA PHE A 203 -9.53 19.54 25.04
C PHE A 203 -10.22 20.70 25.79
N CYS A 204 -9.64 21.90 25.70
CA CYS A 204 -10.24 23.13 26.22
C CYS A 204 -9.83 24.34 25.37
N HIS A 205 -10.63 25.40 25.40
CA HIS A 205 -10.49 26.53 24.47
C HIS A 205 -9.19 27.32 24.67
N LEU A 206 -8.51 27.59 23.54
CA LEU A 206 -7.28 28.37 23.35
C LEU A 206 -5.92 27.73 23.77
N LEU A 207 -5.04 27.67 22.76
CA LEU A 207 -3.56 27.64 22.77
C LEU A 207 -2.80 26.28 22.74
N SER A 208 -1.77 26.28 21.88
CA SER A 208 -0.63 25.36 21.76
C SER A 208 -0.88 23.87 21.44
N PHE A 209 -0.99 23.56 20.15
CA PHE A 209 -0.74 22.21 19.63
C PHE A 209 0.75 21.85 19.71
N GLY A 210 1.11 20.90 20.57
CA GLY A 210 2.46 20.35 20.63
C GLY A 210 2.61 19.14 19.72
N LYS A 211 3.57 19.15 18.80
CA LYS A 211 3.97 17.96 18.04
C LYS A 211 5.18 17.31 18.70
N TYR A 212 5.26 16.00 18.67
CA TYR A 212 6.46 15.28 19.09
C TYR A 212 6.73 14.08 18.18
N SER A 213 7.99 13.66 18.07
CA SER A 213 8.37 12.42 17.41
C SER A 213 9.39 11.67 18.25
N ILE A 214 9.04 10.43 18.57
CA ILE A 214 9.83 9.46 19.31
C ILE A 214 10.50 8.55 18.28
N VAL A 215 11.82 8.41 18.36
CA VAL A 215 12.62 7.52 17.52
C VAL A 215 13.35 6.56 18.44
N LEU A 216 13.15 5.27 18.22
CA LEU A 216 13.96 4.21 18.79
C LEU A 216 14.97 3.75 17.77
N ASP A 217 16.20 3.61 18.24
CA ASP A 217 17.37 3.16 17.48
C ASP A 217 18.20 2.21 18.36
N MET A 218 19.29 1.63 17.83
CA MET A 218 20.30 0.98 18.66
C MET A 218 21.60 1.80 18.69
N ASP A 219 22.19 1.97 19.87
CA ASP A 219 23.59 2.39 19.97
C ASP A 219 24.46 1.26 19.42
N MET A 220 24.97 1.44 18.21
CA MET A 220 25.88 0.50 17.54
C MET A 220 27.15 0.17 18.33
N ARG A 221 27.52 0.97 19.35
CA ARG A 221 28.68 0.72 20.20
C ARG A 221 28.35 -0.15 21.44
N THR A 222 27.12 -0.10 21.95
CA THR A 222 26.72 -0.82 23.18
C THR A 222 25.71 -1.93 22.93
N GLY A 223 25.04 -1.97 21.77
CA GLY A 223 23.99 -2.93 21.46
C GLY A 223 22.71 -2.73 22.28
N LEU A 224 22.51 -1.54 22.85
CA LEU A 224 21.35 -1.19 23.67
C LEU A 224 20.37 -0.28 22.90
N PRO A 225 19.06 -0.36 23.18
CA PRO A 225 18.09 0.58 22.62
C PRO A 225 18.37 2.01 23.08
N GLU A 226 18.57 2.93 22.13
CA GLU A 226 18.57 4.37 22.38
C GLU A 226 17.22 4.98 22.00
N LEU A 227 16.79 5.95 22.81
CA LEU A 227 15.58 6.72 22.57
C LEU A 227 15.89 8.20 22.34
N MET A 228 15.61 8.67 21.13
CA MET A 228 15.59 10.09 20.81
C MET A 228 14.14 10.59 20.77
N VAL A 229 13.83 11.64 21.55
CA VAL A 229 12.54 12.34 21.44
C VAL A 229 12.74 13.78 21.02
N ASN A 230 12.20 14.11 19.84
CA ASN A 230 12.20 15.45 19.28
C ASN A 230 10.85 16.13 19.59
N PHE A 231 10.91 17.26 20.30
CA PHE A 231 9.77 18.12 20.60
C PHE A 231 9.64 19.23 19.55
N VAL A 232 8.53 19.24 18.82
CA VAL A 232 8.13 20.34 17.94
C VAL A 232 7.06 21.15 18.67
N THR A 233 7.51 21.91 19.66
CA THR A 233 6.68 22.74 20.55
C THR A 233 7.41 24.05 20.85
N SER A 234 6.69 25.05 21.37
CA SER A 234 7.26 26.25 21.98
C SER A 234 7.48 26.10 23.50
N SER A 235 7.37 24.90 24.06
CA SER A 235 7.35 24.68 25.52
C SER A 235 7.89 23.30 25.89
N TYR A 236 9.08 23.28 26.52
CA TYR A 236 9.78 22.06 26.90
C TYR A 236 9.20 21.44 28.18
N LYS A 237 8.65 20.23 28.08
CA LYS A 237 8.03 19.45 29.18
C LYS A 237 8.42 17.95 29.11
N PRO A 238 9.68 17.59 29.41
CA PRO A 238 10.19 16.22 29.28
C PRO A 238 9.52 15.21 30.22
N GLU A 239 9.00 15.67 31.37
CA GLU A 239 8.37 14.83 32.39
C GLU A 239 7.13 14.07 31.89
N MET A 240 6.40 14.63 30.92
CA MET A 240 5.23 13.99 30.31
C MET A 240 5.57 12.72 29.50
N LEU A 241 6.85 12.50 29.17
CA LEU A 241 7.29 11.36 28.38
C LEU A 241 7.70 10.14 29.21
N LYS A 242 7.97 10.28 30.51
CA LYS A 242 8.46 9.13 31.34
C LYS A 242 7.65 7.84 31.15
N PRO A 243 6.29 7.84 31.17
CA PRO A 243 5.51 6.62 30.98
C PRO A 243 5.58 6.02 29.57
N LEU A 244 6.08 6.77 28.58
CA LEU A 244 6.34 6.27 27.23
C LEU A 244 7.76 5.67 27.14
N VAL A 245 8.75 6.30 27.76
CA VAL A 245 10.13 5.78 27.82
C VAL A 245 10.19 4.45 28.55
N GLU A 246 9.51 4.34 29.70
CA GLU A 246 9.52 3.15 30.58
C GLU A 246 8.84 1.92 29.96
N LYS A 247 8.08 2.07 28.87
CA LYS A 247 7.36 0.97 28.19
C LYS A 247 8.07 0.42 26.95
N ILE A 248 9.27 0.93 26.65
CA ILE A 248 10.06 0.53 25.49
C ILE A 248 10.98 -0.60 25.90
N SER A 249 10.82 -1.77 25.29
CA SER A 249 11.57 -2.98 25.65
C SER A 249 12.14 -3.77 24.45
N THR A 250 11.66 -3.53 23.23
CA THR A 250 12.09 -4.27 22.02
C THR A 250 12.15 -3.38 20.79
N ILE A 251 13.05 -3.69 19.86
CA ILE A 251 13.16 -3.04 18.55
C ILE A 251 12.62 -3.99 17.47
N PRO A 252 11.90 -3.50 16.44
CA PRO A 252 11.23 -4.35 15.45
C PRO A 252 12.14 -4.82 14.31
N GLU A 253 12.05 -6.10 13.97
CA GLU A 253 12.84 -6.77 12.90
C GLU A 253 12.35 -6.45 11.46
N VAL A 254 11.26 -5.70 11.32
CA VAL A 254 10.51 -5.55 10.05
C VAL A 254 11.35 -4.97 8.89
N ALA A 255 12.38 -4.17 9.19
CA ALA A 255 13.27 -3.59 8.17
C ALA A 255 14.12 -4.63 7.43
N GLU A 256 14.48 -5.75 8.09
CA GLU A 256 15.40 -6.74 7.53
C GLU A 256 14.80 -7.47 6.33
N VAL A 257 13.49 -7.77 6.38
CA VAL A 257 12.75 -8.43 5.30
C VAL A 257 12.79 -7.59 4.01
N LEU A 258 12.60 -6.28 4.11
CA LEU A 258 12.64 -5.39 2.95
C LEU A 258 14.05 -5.31 2.35
N TYR A 259 15.08 -5.17 3.19
CA TYR A 259 16.46 -5.16 2.72
C TYR A 259 16.89 -6.50 2.11
N LYS A 260 16.43 -7.62 2.66
CA LYS A 260 16.71 -8.94 2.08
C LYS A 260 16.08 -9.12 0.70
N LEU A 261 14.85 -8.68 0.50
CA LEU A 261 14.21 -8.67 -0.82
C LEU A 261 14.94 -7.77 -1.84
N ILE A 262 15.51 -6.64 -1.39
CA ILE A 262 16.32 -5.77 -2.23
C ILE A 262 17.64 -6.44 -2.61
N GLU A 263 18.32 -7.08 -1.65
CA GLU A 263 19.55 -7.87 -1.89
C GLU A 263 19.28 -9.01 -2.90
N ASP A 264 18.21 -9.79 -2.70
CA ASP A 264 17.85 -10.91 -3.57
C ASP A 264 17.45 -10.44 -4.98
N CYS A 265 16.81 -9.27 -5.12
CA CYS A 265 16.56 -8.66 -6.43
C CYS A 265 17.84 -8.13 -7.07
N ALA A 266 18.71 -7.46 -6.31
CA ALA A 266 20.00 -6.95 -6.78
C ALA A 266 20.88 -8.11 -7.27
N GLY A 267 20.92 -9.24 -6.54
CA GLY A 267 21.58 -10.47 -6.96
C GLY A 267 23.07 -10.30 -7.20
N LEU A 268 23.75 -9.60 -6.29
CA LEU A 268 25.16 -9.24 -6.41
C LEU A 268 26.07 -10.48 -6.46
N ARG A 269 27.10 -10.45 -7.31
CA ARG A 269 28.12 -11.49 -7.46
C ARG A 269 29.00 -11.67 -6.21
N GLY A 270 29.09 -10.64 -5.35
CA GLY A 270 29.90 -10.64 -4.13
C GLY A 270 31.41 -10.50 -4.36
N ASP A 271 31.87 -10.45 -5.61
CA ASP A 271 33.27 -10.30 -6.02
C ASP A 271 33.77 -8.85 -6.09
N SER A 272 32.92 -7.88 -5.72
CA SER A 272 33.18 -6.43 -5.80
C SER A 272 33.44 -5.88 -7.21
N SER A 273 33.08 -6.63 -8.26
CA SER A 273 33.20 -6.18 -9.66
C SER A 273 31.98 -5.39 -10.17
N GLU A 274 30.89 -5.32 -9.38
CA GLU A 274 29.64 -4.65 -9.76
C GLU A 274 29.50 -3.27 -9.15
N ILE A 275 28.94 -2.36 -9.95
CA ILE A 275 28.76 -0.96 -9.58
C ILE A 275 27.27 -0.70 -9.31
N VAL A 276 26.96 -0.42 -8.06
CA VAL A 276 25.61 -0.05 -7.60
C VAL A 276 25.46 1.47 -7.54
N LEU A 277 24.44 2.01 -8.19
CA LEU A 277 24.03 3.40 -8.05
C LEU A 277 22.79 3.49 -7.17
N ASP A 278 22.97 3.85 -5.89
CA ASP A 278 21.89 4.03 -4.92
C ASP A 278 21.30 5.46 -5.00
N LEU A 279 20.09 5.58 -5.55
CA LEU A 279 19.35 6.83 -5.71
C LEU A 279 18.33 7.01 -4.60
N PHE A 280 18.20 8.25 -4.13
CA PHE A 280 17.48 8.57 -2.88
C PHE A 280 18.06 7.87 -1.64
N CYS A 281 19.29 7.34 -1.75
CA CYS A 281 20.03 6.64 -0.70
C CYS A 281 19.87 7.29 0.67
N GLY A 282 19.86 8.63 0.71
CA GLY A 282 19.53 9.45 1.86
C GLY A 282 20.54 9.21 2.96
N THR A 283 20.21 8.23 3.80
CA THR A 283 20.99 7.69 4.90
C THR A 283 22.10 6.72 4.46
N GLY A 284 22.00 6.19 3.25
CA GLY A 284 22.79 5.07 2.76
C GLY A 284 22.31 3.72 3.29
N THR A 285 21.12 3.58 3.89
CA THR A 285 20.63 2.29 4.45
C THR A 285 20.79 1.14 3.46
N ILE A 286 20.32 1.32 2.23
CA ILE A 286 20.31 0.26 1.23
C ILE A 286 21.72 0.03 0.66
N GLY A 287 22.34 1.06 0.10
CA GLY A 287 23.69 0.96 -0.47
C GLY A 287 24.76 0.52 0.52
N LEU A 288 24.70 0.97 1.78
CA LEU A 288 25.56 0.47 2.85
C LEU A 288 25.21 -0.97 3.19
N THR A 289 23.94 -1.38 3.31
CA THR A 289 23.61 -2.81 3.59
C THR A 289 24.21 -3.74 2.54
N LEU A 290 24.13 -3.38 1.25
CA LEU A 290 24.75 -4.14 0.16
C LEU A 290 26.30 -4.08 0.17
N ALA A 291 26.89 -3.05 0.79
CA ALA A 291 28.33 -2.95 1.08
C ALA A 291 28.72 -3.42 2.51
N LYS A 292 27.75 -3.91 3.30
CA LYS A 292 27.76 -4.26 4.75
C LYS A 292 27.66 -3.13 5.81
N ILE A 293 26.47 -2.50 5.90
CA ILE A 293 25.82 -1.84 7.09
C ILE A 293 26.29 -0.38 7.42
N VAL A 294 25.63 0.46 8.25
CA VAL A 294 24.34 1.25 8.17
C VAL A 294 24.58 2.56 9.02
N ALA A 295 23.81 3.68 9.00
CA ALA A 295 23.31 4.56 7.92
C ALA A 295 22.60 5.85 8.46
N GLN A 296 22.99 7.08 8.02
CA GLN A 296 22.23 8.35 8.10
C GLN A 296 22.77 9.41 7.09
N ALA A 297 22.15 10.59 6.91
CA ALA A 297 22.26 11.47 5.71
C ALA A 297 23.68 11.68 5.14
N VAL A 298 23.93 11.76 3.81
CA VAL A 298 25.26 11.94 3.12
C VAL A 298 26.52 12.21 3.99
N ALA A 299 26.57 13.25 4.82
CA ALA A 299 27.66 13.46 5.79
C ALA A 299 27.78 12.33 6.84
N ASP A 300 26.68 11.99 7.50
CA ASP A 300 26.51 10.77 8.29
C ASP A 300 26.67 9.49 7.44
N ALA A 301 26.41 9.49 6.12
CA ALA A 301 26.58 8.29 5.30
C ALA A 301 28.08 7.97 5.12
N ASN A 302 28.89 9.01 4.88
CA ASN A 302 30.35 8.95 4.95
C ASN A 302 30.84 8.57 6.37
N LYS A 303 30.21 9.11 7.42
CA LYS A 303 30.52 8.74 8.82
C LYS A 303 30.24 7.25 9.07
N ASN A 304 29.13 6.72 8.58
CA ASN A 304 28.74 5.32 8.77
C ASN A 304 29.57 4.36 7.93
N ALA A 305 29.91 4.72 6.69
CA ALA A 305 30.91 3.99 5.92
C ALA A 305 32.24 3.89 6.70
N LYS A 306 32.72 5.00 7.26
CA LYS A 306 33.92 5.04 8.11
C LYS A 306 33.78 4.22 9.40
N LEU A 307 32.63 4.27 10.08
CA LEU A 307 32.38 3.50 11.31
C LEU A 307 32.36 1.99 11.05
N ASN A 308 31.85 1.56 9.89
CA ASN A 308 31.78 0.14 9.50
C ASN A 308 33.00 -0.33 8.66
N GLY A 309 34.02 0.52 8.46
CA GLY A 309 35.24 0.19 7.71
C GLY A 309 35.04 0.03 6.19
N ILE A 310 33.93 0.55 5.65
CA ILE A 310 33.55 0.46 4.24
C ILE A 310 34.27 1.57 3.45
N ASN A 311 35.13 1.17 2.51
CA ASN A 311 35.98 2.09 1.74
C ASN A 311 35.63 2.15 0.24
N ASN A 312 34.67 1.35 -0.23
CA ASN A 312 34.26 1.22 -1.63
C ASN A 312 32.97 2.00 -1.99
N THR A 313 32.60 2.99 -1.17
CA THR A 313 31.38 3.80 -1.34
C THR A 313 31.70 5.27 -1.56
N THR A 314 31.04 5.90 -2.53
CA THR A 314 31.13 7.35 -2.80
C THR A 314 29.75 7.98 -2.72
N PHE A 315 29.56 8.92 -1.79
CA PHE A 315 28.28 9.63 -1.62
C PHE A 315 28.32 11.01 -2.28
N VAL A 316 27.34 11.30 -3.14
CA VAL A 316 27.22 12.57 -3.86
C VAL A 316 25.90 13.25 -3.50
N GLN A 317 25.96 14.50 -3.05
CA GLN A 317 24.76 15.30 -2.77
C GLN A 317 24.21 15.91 -4.07
N GLY A 318 22.91 15.77 -4.29
CA GLY A 318 22.23 16.38 -5.45
C GLY A 318 20.71 16.33 -5.33
N ASP A 319 20.02 17.17 -6.10
CA ASP A 319 18.55 17.19 -6.20
C ASP A 319 18.11 16.40 -7.43
N LEU A 320 17.59 15.18 -7.22
CA LEU A 320 17.15 14.29 -8.30
C LEU A 320 15.93 14.84 -9.09
N ASN A 321 15.27 15.90 -8.62
CA ASN A 321 14.25 16.62 -9.39
C ASN A 321 14.86 17.66 -10.36
N LYS A 322 16.12 18.04 -10.15
CA LYS A 322 16.87 19.04 -10.92
C LYS A 322 18.05 18.45 -11.69
N ILE A 323 17.99 17.15 -12.00
CA ILE A 323 18.90 16.48 -12.94
C ILE A 323 19.00 17.31 -14.24
N ASP A 324 20.23 17.62 -14.61
CA ASP A 324 20.63 18.31 -15.84
C ASP A 324 21.36 17.33 -16.77
N GLU A 325 21.99 17.83 -17.83
CA GLU A 325 22.75 16.99 -18.76
C GLU A 325 24.14 16.56 -18.24
N ASN A 326 24.60 17.11 -17.12
CA ASN A 326 25.91 16.84 -16.54
C ASN A 326 25.85 15.82 -15.40
N PHE A 327 24.69 15.69 -14.76
CA PHE A 327 24.43 14.67 -13.76
C PHE A 327 24.83 13.27 -14.25
N GLY A 328 25.68 12.61 -13.47
CA GLY A 328 26.18 11.26 -13.77
C GLY A 328 27.25 11.15 -14.87
N LYS A 329 27.66 12.23 -15.56
CA LYS A 329 28.72 12.16 -16.59
C LYS A 329 30.06 11.63 -16.08
N HIS A 330 30.36 11.84 -14.80
CA HIS A 330 31.59 11.41 -14.13
C HIS A 330 31.42 10.10 -13.34
N PHE A 331 30.21 9.53 -13.29
CA PHE A 331 29.99 8.28 -12.57
C PHE A 331 30.42 7.12 -13.48
N PRO A 332 31.04 6.06 -12.92
CA PRO A 332 31.21 4.83 -13.67
C PRO A 332 29.82 4.28 -14.03
N LYS A 333 29.72 3.57 -15.17
CA LYS A 333 28.44 2.99 -15.60
C LYS A 333 27.99 1.93 -14.58
N PRO A 334 26.80 2.06 -13.96
CA PRO A 334 26.33 1.09 -13.00
C PRO A 334 25.78 -0.17 -13.68
N ASP A 335 26.03 -1.31 -13.04
CA ASP A 335 25.40 -2.60 -13.36
C ASP A 335 23.97 -2.65 -12.80
N ILE A 336 23.79 -2.05 -11.61
CA ILE A 336 22.54 -2.06 -10.86
C ILE A 336 22.23 -0.64 -10.39
N VAL A 337 21.00 -0.18 -10.61
CA VAL A 337 20.47 1.03 -9.98
C VAL A 337 19.49 0.63 -8.89
N ILE A 338 19.55 1.32 -7.76
CA ILE A 338 18.54 1.25 -6.71
C ILE A 338 17.84 2.61 -6.65
N SER A 339 16.53 2.61 -6.44
CA SER A 339 15.74 3.83 -6.31
C SER A 339 14.68 3.64 -5.22
N ASP A 340 14.74 4.45 -4.17
CA ASP A 340 13.72 4.51 -3.11
C ASP A 340 13.14 5.94 -2.98
N PRO A 341 12.37 6.41 -3.98
CA PRO A 341 11.82 7.76 -3.99
C PRO A 341 10.74 7.98 -2.93
N ASN A 342 10.66 9.24 -2.49
CA ASN A 342 9.55 9.75 -1.71
C ASN A 342 8.18 9.46 -2.36
N ARG A 343 7.10 9.53 -1.55
CA ARG A 343 5.69 9.26 -1.95
C ARG A 343 5.19 9.78 -3.32
N PRO A 344 5.67 10.90 -3.91
CA PRO A 344 5.31 11.29 -5.29
C PRO A 344 5.85 10.37 -6.41
N GLY A 345 6.73 9.41 -6.09
CA GLY A 345 7.48 8.59 -7.05
C GLY A 345 8.61 9.36 -7.71
N MET A 346 9.16 8.80 -8.79
CA MET A 346 10.26 9.41 -9.54
C MET A 346 9.78 10.59 -10.39
N HIS A 347 10.52 11.70 -10.35
CA HIS A 347 10.28 12.81 -11.26
C HIS A 347 10.63 12.44 -12.70
N MET A 348 9.89 12.99 -13.68
CA MET A 348 10.05 12.65 -15.10
C MET A 348 11.49 12.85 -15.63
N LYS A 349 12.24 13.82 -15.10
CA LYS A 349 13.67 13.99 -15.43
C LYS A 349 14.52 12.79 -15.02
N LEU A 350 14.25 12.18 -13.87
CA LEU A 350 14.94 10.99 -13.41
C LEU A 350 14.59 9.77 -14.27
N ILE A 351 13.31 9.58 -14.60
CA ILE A 351 12.89 8.52 -15.55
C ILE A 351 13.65 8.64 -16.87
N LYS A 352 13.71 9.84 -17.47
CA LYS A 352 14.46 10.08 -18.72
C LYS A 352 15.96 9.84 -18.56
N PHE A 353 16.54 10.15 -17.39
CA PHE A 353 17.92 9.80 -17.06
C PHE A 353 18.13 8.27 -17.01
N LEU A 354 17.28 7.51 -16.32
CA LEU A 354 17.39 6.04 -16.21
C LEU A 354 17.24 5.33 -17.56
N LEU A 355 16.37 5.83 -18.43
CA LEU A 355 16.19 5.33 -19.80
C LEU A 355 17.39 5.63 -20.71
N LYS A 356 18.11 6.73 -20.45
CA LYS A 356 19.37 7.08 -21.13
C LYS A 356 20.57 6.30 -20.57
N LEU A 357 20.60 6.09 -19.26
CA LEU A 357 21.66 5.40 -18.52
C LEU A 357 21.77 3.92 -18.94
N LYS A 358 20.63 3.27 -19.15
CA LYS A 358 20.54 1.84 -19.53
C LYS A 358 21.44 0.94 -18.67
N ALA A 359 21.22 1.03 -17.36
CA ALA A 359 21.79 0.07 -16.43
C ALA A 359 21.18 -1.32 -16.73
N PRO A 360 21.93 -2.42 -16.67
CA PRO A 360 21.39 -3.77 -16.85
C PRO A 360 20.18 -4.08 -15.95
N LYS A 361 20.19 -3.58 -14.70
CA LYS A 361 19.16 -3.85 -13.70
C LYS A 361 18.74 -2.59 -12.94
N ILE A 362 17.46 -2.50 -12.58
CA ILE A 362 16.92 -1.52 -11.63
C ILE A 362 16.13 -2.26 -10.54
N VAL A 363 16.46 -2.01 -9.27
CA VAL A 363 15.60 -2.35 -8.12
C VAL A 363 14.90 -1.08 -7.66
N TYR A 364 13.57 -1.05 -7.75
CA TYR A 364 12.74 0.10 -7.39
C TYR A 364 11.90 -0.24 -6.15
N VAL A 365 12.18 0.44 -5.05
CA VAL A 365 11.45 0.38 -3.78
C VAL A 365 10.42 1.51 -3.74
N SER A 366 9.21 1.28 -3.24
CA SER A 366 8.19 2.34 -3.19
C SER A 366 7.12 2.17 -2.12
N CYS A 367 6.99 3.20 -1.27
CA CYS A 367 5.93 3.36 -0.27
C CYS A 367 4.57 3.83 -0.81
N ASN A 368 4.40 3.83 -2.13
CA ASN A 368 3.18 4.25 -2.81
C ASN A 368 2.95 3.45 -4.10
N PRO A 369 2.16 2.36 -4.04
CA PRO A 369 1.88 1.50 -5.18
C PRO A 369 1.33 2.22 -6.43
N ALA A 370 0.61 3.33 -6.28
CA ALA A 370 0.03 4.04 -7.44
C ALA A 370 1.08 4.82 -8.24
N THR A 371 2.03 5.47 -7.56
CA THR A 371 3.17 6.12 -8.23
C THR A 371 4.20 5.09 -8.69
N CYS A 372 4.37 3.99 -7.94
CA CYS A 372 5.14 2.84 -8.39
C CYS A 372 4.61 2.32 -9.75
N ALA A 373 3.31 2.04 -9.84
CA ALA A 373 2.65 1.55 -11.05
C ALA A 373 2.78 2.53 -12.25
N ARG A 374 2.68 3.85 -12.01
CA ARG A 374 2.95 4.88 -13.03
C ARG A 374 4.40 4.83 -13.53
N ASP A 375 5.35 4.73 -12.61
CA ASP A 375 6.78 4.84 -12.95
C ASP A 375 7.29 3.58 -13.66
N ILE A 376 6.78 2.39 -13.32
CA ILE A 376 7.06 1.16 -14.08
C ILE A 376 6.47 1.19 -15.49
N ASP A 377 5.28 1.78 -15.70
CA ASP A 377 4.71 2.00 -17.04
C ASP A 377 5.65 2.86 -17.90
N TYR A 378 6.19 3.94 -17.32
CA TYR A 378 7.16 4.78 -18.01
C TYR A 378 8.50 4.06 -18.30
N LEU A 379 9.00 3.23 -17.38
CA LEU A 379 10.24 2.47 -17.60
C LEU A 379 10.08 1.34 -18.63
N CYS A 380 8.88 0.75 -18.75
CA CYS A 380 8.62 -0.41 -19.60
C CYS A 380 7.96 -0.10 -20.96
N HIS A 381 7.09 0.91 -21.05
CA HIS A 381 6.20 1.09 -22.20
C HIS A 381 6.48 2.38 -22.99
N VAL A 382 5.61 3.40 -22.90
CA VAL A 382 5.75 4.65 -23.66
C VAL A 382 5.57 5.84 -22.72
N VAL A 383 6.60 6.67 -22.63
CA VAL A 383 6.63 7.84 -21.73
C VAL A 383 6.00 9.06 -22.42
N GLU A 384 6.48 9.33 -23.62
CA GLU A 384 6.13 10.47 -24.47
C GLU A 384 6.27 10.02 -25.94
N GLN A 385 5.72 10.79 -26.90
CA GLN A 385 5.75 10.45 -28.33
C GLN A 385 7.14 10.13 -28.93
N LYS A 386 8.24 10.52 -28.25
CA LYS A 386 9.63 10.30 -28.68
C LYS A 386 10.46 9.43 -27.71
N ILE A 387 9.89 8.96 -26.60
CA ILE A 387 10.62 8.20 -25.57
C ILE A 387 9.84 6.93 -25.23
N LYS A 388 10.41 5.79 -25.59
CA LYS A 388 9.96 4.47 -25.18
C LYS A 388 10.74 3.99 -23.96
N GLY A 389 10.06 3.23 -23.11
CA GLY A 389 10.69 2.39 -22.11
C GLY A 389 11.65 1.39 -22.75
N CYS A 390 12.66 0.96 -21.98
CA CYS A 390 13.68 0.01 -22.42
C CYS A 390 13.93 -1.11 -21.40
N TYR A 391 13.02 -1.27 -20.42
CA TYR A 391 13.12 -2.28 -19.38
C TYR A 391 11.92 -3.25 -19.43
N LYS A 392 12.11 -4.50 -19.03
CA LYS A 392 11.04 -5.47 -18.71
C LYS A 392 10.92 -5.58 -17.19
N LEU A 393 9.72 -5.39 -16.65
CA LEU A 393 9.40 -5.74 -15.28
C LEU A 393 9.52 -7.27 -15.12
N LYS A 394 10.42 -7.73 -14.24
CA LYS A 394 10.64 -9.15 -13.94
C LYS A 394 9.87 -9.60 -12.70
N SER A 395 9.79 -8.76 -11.67
CA SER A 395 8.83 -8.98 -10.58
C SER A 395 8.45 -7.69 -9.86
N ILE A 396 7.26 -7.67 -9.28
CA ILE A 396 6.83 -6.75 -8.22
C ILE A 396 6.42 -7.58 -7.00
N GLN A 397 6.95 -7.19 -5.84
CA GLN A 397 6.74 -7.84 -4.56
C GLN A 397 6.15 -6.83 -3.57
N PRO A 398 4.85 -6.88 -3.26
CA PRO A 398 4.30 -6.12 -2.15
C PRO A 398 4.79 -6.68 -0.81
N VAL A 399 5.00 -5.80 0.17
CA VAL A 399 5.48 -6.11 1.53
C VAL A 399 4.63 -5.33 2.52
N ASP A 400 4.10 -6.02 3.53
CA ASP A 400 3.41 -5.35 4.63
C ASP A 400 4.38 -4.88 5.72
N MET A 401 5.01 -3.73 5.52
CA MET A 401 5.82 -3.07 6.55
C MET A 401 5.00 -2.43 7.68
N PHE A 402 3.67 -2.29 7.50
CA PHE A 402 2.81 -1.53 8.40
C PHE A 402 1.43 -2.21 8.61
N PRO A 403 1.39 -3.32 9.36
CA PRO A 403 0.16 -3.96 9.82
C PRO A 403 -0.85 -2.98 10.42
N HIS A 404 -2.14 -3.26 10.23
CA HIS A 404 -3.27 -2.42 10.64
C HIS A 404 -3.35 -1.04 9.97
N THR A 405 -2.52 -0.74 8.98
CA THR A 405 -2.57 0.49 8.18
C THR A 405 -2.80 0.18 6.69
N PRO A 406 -3.26 1.15 5.87
CA PRO A 406 -3.35 0.98 4.41
C PRO A 406 -2.01 1.13 3.69
N HIS A 407 -0.88 1.20 4.40
CA HIS A 407 0.43 1.33 3.77
C HIS A 407 0.92 -0.02 3.26
N ILE A 408 1.62 0.04 2.12
CA ILE A 408 2.15 -1.08 1.38
C ILE A 408 3.47 -0.59 0.78
N GLU A 409 4.55 -1.31 1.04
CA GLU A 409 5.80 -1.13 0.29
C GLU A 409 5.80 -2.08 -0.90
N CYS A 410 6.39 -1.68 -2.01
CA CYS A 410 6.61 -2.53 -3.17
C CYS A 410 8.10 -2.58 -3.53
N VAL A 411 8.65 -3.77 -3.73
CA VAL A 411 9.98 -3.98 -4.33
C VAL A 411 9.80 -4.50 -5.75
N CYS A 412 10.27 -3.74 -6.74
CA CYS A 412 10.20 -4.05 -8.15
C CYS A 412 11.59 -4.37 -8.69
N LEU A 413 11.73 -5.47 -9.45
CA LEU A 413 12.90 -5.80 -10.25
C LEU A 413 12.59 -5.53 -11.72
N LEU A 414 13.35 -4.64 -12.33
CA LEU A 414 13.33 -4.37 -13.76
C LEU A 414 14.70 -4.70 -14.37
N GLU A 415 14.70 -5.27 -15.58
CA GLU A 415 15.92 -5.58 -16.33
C GLU A 415 15.85 -4.95 -17.71
N LEU A 416 17.00 -4.55 -18.26
CA LEU A 416 17.10 -3.95 -19.58
C LEU A 416 16.68 -4.97 -20.68
N CYS A 417 15.90 -4.51 -21.66
CA CYS A 417 15.45 -5.31 -22.81
C CYS A 417 16.53 -5.51 -23.89
#